data_AF-A0AA41VBQ4-F1
#
_entry.id   AF-A0AA41VBQ4-F1
#
_cell.length_a   1.000
_cell.length_b   1.000
_cell.length_c   1.000
_cell.angle_alpha   90.00
_cell.angle_beta   90.00
_cell.angle_gamma   90.00
#
_symmetry.space_group_name_H-M   'P 1'
#
loop_
_entity.id
_entity.type
_entity.pdbx_description
1 polymer ?
#
loop_
_entity_poly.entity_id
_entity_poly.type
_entity_poly.pdbx_seq_one_letter_code
_entity_poly.pdbx_strand_id
1 'polypeptide(L)'
;MQPFFMVRDYDPTTRYNDLLDRVLRHRDAIISHLNWACIFLGFHSFGLYIHNDTMSALGRPQDMFSDTAIQLQPVFAHWVQNTHALAPGATAPVAVGGKVALLPIPLGTADFLVHHIHAFTIHVTVLILLKGVLFARSSRLIPDKANLGFRFPCDGPGRGGTCQVSAWDHVFLGLFWMYNAISVVIFHFSWKMQSDVWGSINDQGVVTHITGGNFAQKLIESIVWAHNKLKVAPATQPRALSIVQGRVVGVTHYLLGGIATTWAFFLARIIAVG
;
A
#
# COMPACT_ATOMS: atom_id res chain seq x y z
N MET A 1 16.47 -3.97 -9.56
CA MET A 1 16.92 -3.38 -10.84
C MET A 1 16.22 -2.05 -11.04
N GLN A 2 16.95 -0.96 -11.27
CA GLN A 2 16.34 0.38 -11.39
C GLN A 2 15.95 0.68 -12.85
N PRO A 3 14.79 1.30 -13.11
CA PRO A 3 14.37 1.63 -14.48
C PRO A 3 15.29 2.67 -15.15
N PHE A 4 15.99 3.50 -14.37
CA PHE A 4 16.99 4.43 -14.90
C PHE A 4 18.17 3.70 -15.56
N PHE A 5 18.71 2.66 -14.91
CA PHE A 5 19.76 1.80 -15.46
C PHE A 5 19.34 1.17 -16.79
N MET A 6 18.09 0.69 -16.88
CA MET A 6 17.56 0.11 -18.12
C MET A 6 17.55 1.07 -19.30
N VAL A 7 17.30 2.37 -19.06
CA VAL A 7 17.26 3.37 -20.12
C VAL A 7 18.67 3.81 -20.50
N ARG A 8 19.51 4.13 -19.51
CA ARG A 8 20.79 4.81 -19.73
C ARG A 8 21.98 3.88 -19.95
N ASP A 9 22.09 2.83 -19.13
CA ASP A 9 23.34 2.08 -18.97
C ASP A 9 23.24 0.64 -19.50
N TYR A 10 22.04 0.12 -19.73
CA TYR A 10 21.85 -1.20 -20.30
C TYR A 10 22.23 -1.25 -21.78
N ASP A 11 23.21 -2.09 -22.10
CA ASP A 11 23.64 -2.40 -23.46
C ASP A 11 23.36 -3.89 -23.78
N PRO A 12 22.46 -4.20 -24.74
CA PRO A 12 22.16 -5.58 -25.10
C PRO A 12 23.35 -6.33 -25.74
N THR A 13 24.34 -5.62 -26.28
CA THR A 13 25.52 -6.26 -26.91
C THR A 13 26.44 -6.91 -25.87
N THR A 14 26.48 -6.37 -24.66
CA THR A 14 27.33 -6.86 -23.56
C THR A 14 26.64 -7.90 -22.67
N ARG A 15 25.32 -8.05 -22.80
CA ARG A 15 24.47 -8.89 -21.92
C ARG A 15 23.72 -9.98 -22.67
N TYR A 16 24.26 -10.46 -23.79
CA TYR A 16 23.60 -11.47 -24.60
C TYR A 16 23.38 -12.79 -23.83
N ASN A 17 22.12 -13.26 -23.82
CA ASN A 17 21.69 -14.52 -23.23
C ASN A 17 22.02 -14.73 -21.74
N ASP A 18 22.30 -13.65 -21.01
CA ASP A 18 22.40 -13.68 -19.55
C ASP A 18 21.00 -13.77 -18.90
N LEU A 19 20.95 -13.82 -17.56
CA LEU A 19 19.68 -13.89 -16.83
C LEU A 19 18.76 -12.70 -17.15
N LEU A 20 19.33 -11.51 -17.31
CA LEU A 20 18.58 -10.29 -17.55
C LEU A 20 17.96 -10.28 -18.95
N ASP A 21 18.73 -10.64 -19.98
CA ASP A 21 18.23 -10.75 -21.34
C ASP A 21 17.09 -11.80 -21.44
N ARG A 22 17.23 -12.94 -20.76
CA ARG A 22 16.16 -13.95 -20.69
C ARG A 22 14.89 -13.42 -20.04
N VAL A 23 15.01 -12.66 -18.94
CA VAL A 23 13.86 -12.01 -18.29
C VAL A 23 13.18 -11.02 -19.25
N LEU A 24 13.96 -10.21 -19.98
CA LEU A 24 13.41 -9.23 -20.93
C LEU A 24 12.69 -9.90 -22.11
N ARG A 25 13.18 -11.03 -22.61
CA ARG A 25 12.53 -11.82 -23.67
C ARG A 25 11.18 -12.39 -23.26
N HIS A 26 10.97 -12.69 -21.98
CA HIS A 26 9.70 -13.22 -21.45
C HIS A 26 8.90 -12.21 -20.63
N ARG A 27 9.19 -10.91 -20.75
CA ARG A 27 8.54 -9.84 -19.96
C ARG A 27 7.02 -9.81 -20.04
N ASP A 28 6.45 -10.14 -21.21
CA ASP A 28 4.99 -10.16 -21.41
C ASP A 28 4.35 -11.28 -20.59
N ALA A 29 5.00 -12.45 -20.49
CA ALA A 29 4.53 -13.56 -19.66
C ALA A 29 4.59 -13.20 -18.16
N ILE A 30 5.69 -12.59 -17.71
CA ILE A 30 5.86 -12.17 -16.31
C ILE A 30 4.77 -11.18 -15.91
N ILE A 31 4.55 -10.13 -16.71
CA ILE A 31 3.56 -9.10 -16.40
C ILE A 31 2.13 -9.62 -16.51
N SER A 32 1.81 -10.50 -17.47
CA SER A 32 0.46 -11.06 -17.60
C SER A 32 0.09 -11.98 -16.42
N HIS A 33 1.02 -12.82 -15.95
CA HIS A 33 0.80 -13.67 -14.77
C HIS A 33 0.67 -12.83 -13.50
N LEU A 34 1.52 -11.81 -13.34
CA LEU A 34 1.42 -10.93 -12.18
C LEU A 34 0.13 -10.10 -12.20
N ASN A 35 -0.34 -9.67 -13.38
CA ASN A 35 -1.64 -9.04 -13.54
C ASN A 35 -2.79 -9.97 -13.11
N TRP A 36 -2.77 -11.23 -13.58
CA TRP A 36 -3.75 -12.23 -13.15
C TRP A 36 -3.73 -12.44 -11.63
N ALA A 37 -2.53 -12.57 -11.02
CA ALA A 37 -2.39 -12.71 -9.58
C ALA A 37 -2.94 -11.50 -8.82
N CYS A 38 -2.73 -10.28 -9.31
CA CYS A 38 -3.29 -9.06 -8.71
C CYS A 38 -4.82 -9.05 -8.77
N ILE A 39 -5.41 -9.43 -9.91
CA ILE A 39 -6.87 -9.52 -10.07
C ILE A 39 -7.44 -10.58 -9.12
N PHE A 40 -6.82 -11.77 -9.10
CA PHE A 40 -7.20 -12.85 -8.21
C PHE A 40 -7.16 -12.40 -6.74
N LEU A 41 -6.04 -11.82 -6.30
CA LEU A 41 -5.88 -11.32 -4.94
C LEU A 41 -6.91 -10.23 -4.62
N GLY A 42 -7.18 -9.29 -5.53
CA GLY A 42 -8.19 -8.25 -5.32
C GLY A 42 -9.59 -8.81 -5.08
N PHE A 43 -10.05 -9.75 -5.93
CA PHE A 43 -11.37 -10.37 -5.78
C PHE A 43 -11.47 -11.25 -4.52
N HIS A 44 -10.41 -11.97 -4.17
CA HIS A 44 -10.41 -12.92 -3.04
C HIS A 44 -9.87 -12.32 -1.73
N SER A 45 -9.67 -11.01 -1.66
CA SER A 45 -9.36 -10.29 -0.42
C SER A 45 -10.35 -9.14 -0.20
N PHE A 46 -10.24 -8.07 -0.98
CA PHE A 46 -11.13 -6.92 -0.87
C PHE A 46 -12.59 -7.29 -1.20
N GLY A 47 -12.81 -8.21 -2.14
CA GLY A 47 -14.15 -8.72 -2.42
C GLY A 47 -14.81 -9.41 -1.22
N LEU A 48 -14.04 -10.00 -0.31
CA LEU A 48 -14.57 -10.61 0.92
C LEU A 48 -15.05 -9.57 1.93
N TYR A 49 -14.41 -8.38 1.96
CA TYR A 49 -14.90 -7.25 2.76
C TYR A 49 -16.24 -6.73 2.22
N ILE A 50 -16.39 -6.58 0.90
CA ILE A 50 -17.66 -6.18 0.27
C ILE A 50 -18.75 -7.23 0.55
N HIS A 51 -18.42 -8.51 0.44
CA HIS A 51 -19.33 -9.61 0.80
C HIS A 51 -19.79 -9.47 2.25
N ASN A 52 -18.87 -9.28 3.19
CA ASN A 52 -19.19 -9.13 4.62
C ASN A 52 -20.06 -7.90 4.89
N ASP A 53 -19.78 -6.75 4.29
CA ASP A 53 -20.60 -5.55 4.41
C ASP A 53 -22.02 -5.80 3.89
N THR A 54 -22.14 -6.49 2.76
CA THR A 54 -23.44 -6.83 2.15
C THR A 54 -24.22 -7.81 3.03
N MET A 55 -23.60 -8.89 3.50
CA MET A 55 -24.26 -9.87 4.37
C MET A 55 -24.67 -9.27 5.72
N SER A 56 -23.82 -8.41 6.30
CA SER A 56 -24.15 -7.67 7.52
C SER A 56 -25.35 -6.75 7.31
N ALA A 57 -25.35 -5.96 6.21
CA ALA A 57 -26.46 -5.07 5.88
C ALA A 57 -27.78 -5.80 5.59
N LEU A 58 -27.70 -7.02 5.03
CA LEU A 58 -28.86 -7.89 4.80
C LEU A 58 -29.33 -8.63 6.07
N GLY A 59 -28.70 -8.40 7.22
CA GLY A 59 -29.07 -9.07 8.48
C GLY A 59 -28.72 -10.56 8.49
N ARG A 60 -27.68 -10.96 7.75
CA ARG A 60 -27.22 -12.35 7.60
C ARG A 60 -25.80 -12.55 8.18
N PRO A 61 -25.59 -12.32 9.48
CA PRO A 61 -24.26 -12.45 10.09
C PRO A 61 -23.69 -13.88 10.04
N GLN A 62 -24.55 -14.90 9.97
CA GLN A 62 -24.14 -16.30 9.81
C GLN A 62 -23.51 -16.62 8.45
N ASP A 63 -23.70 -15.76 7.45
CA ASP A 63 -23.15 -15.94 6.11
C ASP A 63 -21.89 -15.08 5.88
N MET A 64 -21.38 -14.44 6.93
CA MET A 64 -20.15 -13.64 6.89
C MET A 64 -18.91 -14.52 7.04
N PHE A 65 -17.80 -14.04 6.48
CA PHE A 65 -16.48 -14.56 6.78
C PHE A 65 -15.98 -13.95 8.10
N SER A 66 -16.08 -14.71 9.19
CA SER A 66 -15.70 -14.30 10.54
C SER A 66 -15.39 -15.52 11.41
N ASP A 67 -14.83 -15.30 12.60
CA ASP A 67 -14.54 -16.39 13.54
C ASP A 67 -15.79 -17.06 14.12
N THR A 68 -16.95 -16.41 14.04
CA THR A 68 -18.24 -16.92 14.57
C THR A 68 -19.16 -17.53 13.52
N ALA A 69 -18.79 -17.40 12.24
CA ALA A 69 -19.59 -17.87 11.11
C ALA A 69 -18.71 -18.70 10.16
N ILE A 70 -18.48 -18.24 8.92
CA ILE A 70 -17.64 -18.94 7.95
C ILE A 70 -16.17 -18.58 8.22
N GLN A 71 -15.43 -19.49 8.85
CA GLN A 71 -14.06 -19.22 9.28
C GLN A 71 -13.05 -19.37 8.14
N LEU A 72 -12.11 -18.43 8.05
CA LEU A 72 -10.92 -18.54 7.19
C LEU A 72 -9.68 -18.41 8.07
N GLN A 73 -9.31 -19.49 8.73
CA GLN A 73 -8.22 -19.47 9.71
C GLN A 73 -6.83 -19.45 9.04
N PRO A 74 -5.86 -18.66 9.56
CA PRO A 74 -4.50 -18.63 9.06
C PRO A 74 -3.67 -19.82 9.62
N VAL A 75 -4.05 -21.05 9.25
CA VAL A 75 -3.50 -22.30 9.79
C VAL A 75 -1.97 -22.38 9.71
N PHE A 76 -1.37 -21.89 8.61
CA PHE A 76 0.09 -21.89 8.48
C PHE A 76 0.77 -20.90 9.45
N ALA A 77 0.16 -19.76 9.72
CA ALA A 77 0.71 -18.81 10.69
C ALA A 77 0.63 -19.37 12.12
N HIS A 78 -0.47 -20.04 12.47
CA HIS A 78 -0.59 -20.77 13.73
C HIS A 78 0.45 -21.87 13.89
N TRP A 79 0.69 -22.63 12.84
CA TRP A 79 1.72 -23.67 12.85
C TRP A 79 3.12 -23.09 13.11
N VAL A 80 3.46 -21.96 12.48
CA VAL A 80 4.72 -21.24 12.74
C VAL A 80 4.77 -20.72 14.17
N GLN A 81 3.69 -20.09 14.67
CA GLN A 81 3.61 -19.60 16.05
C GLN A 81 3.83 -20.73 17.07
N ASN A 82 3.21 -21.89 16.88
CA ASN A 82 3.37 -23.05 17.76
C ASN A 82 4.80 -23.59 17.72
N THR A 83 5.41 -23.66 16.54
CA THR A 83 6.80 -24.10 16.40
C THR A 83 7.76 -23.16 17.13
N HIS A 84 7.54 -21.84 17.03
CA HIS A 84 8.35 -20.84 17.73
C HIS A 84 8.11 -20.85 19.25
N ALA A 85 6.87 -21.03 19.69
CA ALA A 85 6.53 -21.10 21.11
C ALA A 85 7.16 -22.30 21.83
N LEU A 86 7.45 -23.38 21.09
CA LEU A 86 8.06 -24.60 21.61
C LEU A 86 9.60 -24.60 21.56
N ALA A 87 10.24 -23.58 20.96
CA ALA A 87 11.67 -23.62 20.63
C ALA A 87 12.62 -23.24 21.80
N PRO A 88 12.35 -22.22 22.64
CA PRO A 88 12.97 -22.12 23.98
C PRO A 88 12.04 -21.56 25.07
N GLY A 89 12.43 -21.72 26.35
CA GLY A 89 11.69 -21.35 27.58
C GLY A 89 10.74 -20.14 27.45
N ALA A 90 9.45 -20.40 27.63
CA ALA A 90 8.30 -19.56 27.30
C ALA A 90 8.50 -18.05 27.46
N THR A 91 8.12 -17.27 26.44
CA THR A 91 7.81 -15.85 26.61
C THR A 91 6.53 -15.73 27.43
N ALA A 92 6.67 -15.69 28.75
CA ALA A 92 5.56 -15.34 29.64
C ALA A 92 5.07 -13.93 29.30
N PRO A 93 3.77 -13.63 29.49
CA PRO A 93 3.25 -12.27 29.48
C PRO A 93 4.15 -11.35 30.32
N VAL A 94 4.73 -10.34 29.70
CA VAL A 94 5.56 -9.36 30.40
C VAL A 94 4.74 -8.11 30.61
N ALA A 95 4.66 -7.65 31.86
CA ALA A 95 4.03 -6.40 32.23
C ALA A 95 5.04 -5.49 32.93
N VAL A 96 4.99 -4.19 32.64
CA VAL A 96 5.85 -3.19 33.26
C VAL A 96 4.97 -2.01 33.68
N GLY A 97 4.96 -1.69 34.98
CA GLY A 97 4.20 -0.55 35.51
C GLY A 97 2.68 -0.64 35.28
N GLY A 98 2.09 -1.83 35.40
CA GLY A 98 0.64 -2.05 35.20
C GLY A 98 0.17 -2.08 33.74
N LYS A 99 1.10 -1.93 32.78
CA LYS A 99 0.83 -2.02 31.34
C LYS A 99 1.40 -3.31 30.76
N VAL A 100 0.70 -3.87 29.78
CA VAL A 100 1.20 -5.01 28.99
C VAL A 100 2.39 -4.56 28.13
N ALA A 101 3.55 -5.21 28.31
CA ALA A 101 4.72 -5.01 27.45
C ALA A 101 4.75 -5.99 26.28
N LEU A 102 4.39 -7.27 26.50
CA LEU A 102 4.31 -8.27 25.44
C LEU A 102 3.27 -9.36 25.79
N LEU A 103 2.40 -9.68 24.82
CA LEU A 103 1.47 -10.81 24.88
C LEU A 103 1.54 -11.63 23.58
N PRO A 104 1.21 -12.93 23.62
CA PRO A 104 0.93 -13.70 22.42
C PRO A 104 -0.18 -13.02 21.61
N ILE A 105 0.07 -12.79 20.31
CA ILE A 105 -0.89 -12.14 19.42
C ILE A 105 -1.75 -13.24 18.77
N PRO A 106 -3.04 -13.36 19.13
CA PRO A 106 -3.92 -14.32 18.48
C PRO A 106 -4.13 -13.93 17.02
N LEU A 107 -4.20 -14.91 16.13
CA LEU A 107 -4.53 -14.70 14.73
C LEU A 107 -5.88 -15.35 14.44
N GLY A 108 -6.78 -14.63 13.78
CA GLY A 108 -8.10 -15.15 13.41
C GLY A 108 -8.44 -14.89 11.95
N THR A 109 -9.72 -15.00 11.63
CA THR A 109 -10.24 -14.75 10.27
C THR A 109 -9.99 -13.30 9.83
N ALA A 110 -10.10 -12.33 10.75
CA ALA A 110 -9.79 -10.93 10.44
C ALA A 110 -8.31 -10.73 10.04
N ASP A 111 -7.39 -11.41 10.73
CA ASP A 111 -5.96 -11.39 10.40
C ASP A 111 -5.71 -12.06 9.04
N PHE A 112 -6.38 -13.17 8.73
CA PHE A 112 -6.29 -13.80 7.41
C PHE A 112 -6.69 -12.83 6.28
N LEU A 113 -7.83 -12.14 6.43
CA LEU A 113 -8.33 -11.20 5.43
C LEU A 113 -7.35 -10.04 5.18
N VAL A 114 -6.87 -9.38 6.24
CA VAL A 114 -5.98 -8.22 6.11
C VAL A 114 -4.59 -8.59 5.57
N HIS A 115 -4.07 -9.77 5.89
CA HIS A 115 -2.80 -10.25 5.29
C HIS A 115 -2.94 -10.47 3.78
N HIS A 116 -4.10 -10.90 3.29
CA HIS A 116 -4.33 -11.01 1.85
C HIS A 116 -4.51 -9.63 1.18
N ILE A 117 -5.00 -8.61 1.90
CA ILE A 117 -4.97 -7.21 1.43
C ILE A 117 -3.53 -6.69 1.35
N HIS A 118 -2.67 -7.01 2.32
CA HIS A 118 -1.24 -6.69 2.23
C HIS A 118 -0.60 -7.35 1.01
N ALA A 119 -0.86 -8.64 0.81
CA ALA A 119 -0.37 -9.35 -0.36
C ALA A 119 -0.86 -8.67 -1.65
N PHE A 120 -2.15 -8.38 -1.77
CA PHE A 120 -2.74 -7.68 -2.92
C PHE A 120 -2.04 -6.34 -3.21
N THR A 121 -1.98 -5.45 -2.21
CA THR A 121 -1.41 -4.10 -2.38
C THR A 121 0.09 -4.13 -2.71
N ILE A 122 0.85 -5.06 -2.12
CA ILE A 122 2.26 -5.28 -2.46
C ILE A 122 2.40 -5.80 -3.90
N HIS A 123 1.62 -6.80 -4.30
CA HIS A 123 1.70 -7.36 -5.66
C HIS A 123 1.35 -6.32 -6.73
N VAL A 124 0.37 -5.45 -6.49
CA VAL A 124 0.04 -4.36 -7.43
C VAL A 124 1.18 -3.34 -7.49
N THR A 125 1.79 -3.00 -6.35
CA THR A 125 2.98 -2.12 -6.33
C THR A 125 4.13 -2.73 -7.13
N VAL A 126 4.40 -4.02 -6.95
CA VAL A 126 5.40 -4.77 -7.72
C VAL A 126 5.05 -4.80 -9.20
N LEU A 127 3.79 -5.04 -9.56
CA LEU A 127 3.31 -5.05 -10.94
C LEU A 127 3.63 -3.73 -11.65
N ILE A 128 3.29 -2.61 -11.01
CA ILE A 128 3.51 -1.28 -11.58
C ILE A 128 5.00 -1.01 -11.76
N LEU A 129 5.80 -1.22 -10.72
CA LEU A 129 7.24 -0.93 -10.76
C LEU A 129 7.98 -1.87 -11.72
N LEU A 130 7.71 -3.17 -11.66
CA LEU A 130 8.34 -4.16 -12.52
C LEU A 130 7.97 -3.94 -13.99
N LYS A 131 6.71 -3.64 -14.30
CA LYS A 131 6.30 -3.24 -15.64
C LYS A 131 7.05 -1.98 -16.11
N GLY A 132 7.22 -1.00 -15.22
CA GLY A 132 8.01 0.20 -15.49
C GLY A 132 9.46 -0.10 -15.88
N VAL A 133 10.09 -1.09 -15.23
CA VAL A 133 11.46 -1.54 -15.54
C VAL A 133 11.51 -2.32 -16.85
N LEU A 134 10.68 -3.35 -17.02
CA LEU A 134 10.74 -4.28 -18.16
C LEU A 134 10.35 -3.63 -19.49
N PHE A 135 9.51 -2.58 -19.44
CA PHE A 135 9.03 -1.84 -20.61
C PHE A 135 9.63 -0.43 -20.72
N ALA A 136 10.76 -0.19 -20.04
CA ALA A 136 11.46 1.10 -20.07
C ALA A 136 12.06 1.40 -21.45
N ARG A 137 12.65 0.39 -22.11
CA ARG A 137 13.37 0.56 -23.40
C ARG A 137 12.48 0.44 -24.63
N SER A 138 11.47 -0.41 -24.57
CA SER A 138 10.55 -0.65 -25.68
C SER A 138 9.25 -1.26 -25.19
N SER A 139 8.18 -1.07 -25.95
CA SER A 139 6.93 -1.82 -25.83
C SER A 139 6.39 -2.12 -27.23
N ARG A 140 5.33 -2.93 -27.32
CA ARG A 140 4.63 -3.15 -28.59
C ARG A 140 4.03 -1.84 -29.16
N LEU A 141 3.70 -0.89 -28.29
CA LEU A 141 3.11 0.39 -28.66
C LEU A 141 4.15 1.43 -29.09
N ILE A 142 5.29 1.49 -28.39
CA ILE A 142 6.39 2.45 -28.63
C ILE A 142 7.69 1.63 -28.69
N PRO A 143 8.14 1.22 -29.88
CA PRO A 143 9.32 0.38 -30.04
C PRO A 143 10.63 1.07 -29.64
N ASP A 144 10.73 2.38 -29.86
CA ASP A 144 11.91 3.23 -29.72
C ASP A 144 11.93 4.06 -28.42
N LYS A 145 11.22 3.57 -27.39
CA LYS A 145 11.01 4.28 -26.12
C LYS A 145 12.29 4.68 -25.40
N ALA A 146 13.36 3.90 -25.56
CA ALA A 146 14.68 4.22 -25.01
C ALA A 146 15.19 5.61 -25.47
N ASN A 147 14.87 6.02 -26.70
CA ASN A 147 15.29 7.30 -27.27
C ASN A 147 14.55 8.49 -26.63
N LEU A 148 13.32 8.27 -26.14
CA LEU A 148 12.54 9.27 -25.41
C LEU A 148 13.08 9.51 -23.98
N GLY A 149 13.95 8.62 -23.50
CA GLY A 149 14.58 8.71 -22.19
C GLY A 149 13.70 8.20 -21.04
N PHE A 150 14.17 8.42 -19.81
CA PHE A 150 13.52 7.88 -18.61
C PHE A 150 12.27 8.69 -18.20
N ARG A 151 12.32 10.01 -18.40
CA ARG A 151 11.34 10.97 -17.90
C ARG A 151 10.78 11.80 -19.06
N PHE A 152 9.60 11.42 -19.53
CA PHE A 152 8.85 12.14 -20.56
C PHE A 152 7.34 11.95 -20.34
N PRO A 153 6.47 12.93 -20.67
CA PRO A 153 5.06 12.88 -20.27
C PRO A 153 4.19 11.92 -21.10
N CYS A 154 4.47 11.83 -22.40
CA CYS A 154 3.78 11.03 -23.43
C CYS A 154 4.59 11.06 -24.75
N ASP A 155 4.18 10.22 -25.70
CA ASP A 155 4.57 10.22 -27.13
C ASP A 155 3.39 10.73 -28.00
N GLY A 156 2.77 11.84 -27.57
CA GLY A 156 1.63 12.47 -28.25
C GLY A 156 0.28 11.72 -28.15
N PRO A 157 -0.78 12.28 -28.76
CA PRO A 157 -2.14 11.71 -28.71
C PRO A 157 -2.38 10.57 -29.71
N GLY A 158 -1.42 10.27 -30.59
CA GLY A 158 -1.51 9.17 -31.54
C GLY A 158 -1.66 7.80 -30.88
N ARG A 159 -1.97 6.78 -31.68
CA ARG A 159 -2.15 5.38 -31.23
C ARG A 159 -3.19 5.19 -30.10
N GLY A 160 -4.21 6.07 -30.06
CA GLY A 160 -5.25 6.06 -29.01
C GLY A 160 -4.86 6.78 -27.71
N GLY A 161 -3.68 7.42 -27.66
CA GLY A 161 -3.16 8.14 -26.51
C GLY A 161 -2.02 7.39 -25.80
N THR A 162 -0.89 8.07 -25.59
CA THR A 162 0.33 7.48 -25.00
C THR A 162 0.74 8.13 -23.68
N CYS A 163 -0.24 8.66 -22.94
CA CYS A 163 0.00 9.25 -21.64
C CYS A 163 0.58 8.23 -20.65
N GLN A 164 1.51 8.68 -19.79
CA GLN A 164 2.05 7.91 -18.67
C GLN A 164 2.77 6.61 -19.07
N VAL A 165 3.30 6.55 -20.29
CA VAL A 165 4.07 5.39 -20.74
C VAL A 165 5.49 5.36 -20.19
N SER A 166 6.08 6.49 -19.77
CA SER A 166 7.48 6.55 -19.33
C SER A 166 7.73 5.71 -18.07
N ALA A 167 8.98 5.28 -17.86
CA ALA A 167 9.32 4.54 -16.65
C ALA A 167 9.24 5.44 -15.40
N TRP A 168 9.48 6.75 -15.54
CA TRP A 168 9.21 7.74 -14.50
C TRP A 168 7.73 7.75 -14.08
N ASP A 169 6.81 7.65 -15.04
CA ASP A 169 5.37 7.61 -14.74
C ASP A 169 4.96 6.34 -13.98
N HIS A 170 5.66 5.22 -14.20
CA HIS A 170 5.44 4.00 -13.41
C HIS A 170 5.95 4.18 -11.97
N VAL A 171 7.03 4.92 -11.75
CA VAL A 171 7.44 5.32 -10.39
C VAL A 171 6.37 6.22 -9.75
N PHE A 172 5.87 7.22 -10.49
CA PHE A 172 4.78 8.08 -10.04
C PHE A 172 3.54 7.28 -9.61
N LEU A 173 3.07 6.33 -10.42
CA LEU A 173 1.94 5.45 -10.06
C LEU A 173 2.28 4.52 -8.89
N GLY A 174 3.51 3.99 -8.86
CA GLY A 174 3.99 3.12 -7.79
C GLY A 174 4.02 3.80 -6.42
N LEU A 175 4.23 5.12 -6.37
CA LEU A 175 4.19 5.89 -5.12
C LEU A 175 2.80 5.89 -4.46
N PHE A 176 1.72 5.98 -5.25
CA PHE A 176 0.35 5.92 -4.71
C PHE A 176 0.03 4.53 -4.17
N TRP A 177 0.44 3.47 -4.87
CA TRP A 177 0.21 2.10 -4.43
C TRP A 177 1.09 1.69 -3.25
N MET A 178 2.33 2.20 -3.19
CA MET A 178 3.19 2.08 -2.02
C MET A 178 2.56 2.78 -0.81
N TYR A 179 2.08 4.01 -0.98
CA TYR A 179 1.34 4.71 0.08
C TYR A 179 0.14 3.89 0.56
N ASN A 180 -0.68 3.39 -0.36
CA ASN A 180 -1.82 2.54 -0.02
C ASN A 180 -1.40 1.28 0.77
N ALA A 181 -0.37 0.56 0.30
CA ALA A 181 0.14 -0.63 0.97
C ALA A 181 0.63 -0.33 2.39
N ILE A 182 1.45 0.71 2.56
CA ILE A 182 1.99 1.11 3.86
C ILE A 182 0.86 1.57 4.79
N SER A 183 -0.07 2.40 4.30
CA SER A 183 -1.21 2.89 5.06
C SER A 183 -2.04 1.73 5.64
N VAL A 184 -2.40 0.73 4.83
CA VAL A 184 -3.16 -0.43 5.33
C VAL A 184 -2.37 -1.19 6.41
N VAL A 185 -1.07 -1.40 6.20
CA VAL A 185 -0.21 -2.10 7.18
C VAL A 185 -0.14 -1.36 8.51
N ILE A 186 0.04 -0.03 8.50
CA ILE A 186 0.13 0.76 9.75
C ILE A 186 -1.23 0.88 10.45
N PHE A 187 -2.34 0.94 9.71
CA PHE A 187 -3.69 0.90 10.30
C PHE A 187 -3.97 -0.47 10.92
N HIS A 188 -3.63 -1.56 10.23
CA HIS A 188 -3.73 -2.91 10.77
C HIS A 188 -2.91 -3.03 12.06
N PHE A 189 -1.64 -2.61 12.06
CA PHE A 189 -0.80 -2.62 13.25
C PHE A 189 -1.41 -1.81 14.39
N SER A 190 -1.79 -0.55 14.13
CA SER A 190 -2.33 0.35 15.15
C SER A 190 -3.60 -0.20 15.78
N TRP A 191 -4.50 -0.76 14.97
CA TRP A 191 -5.73 -1.39 15.46
C TRP A 191 -5.41 -2.64 16.26
N LYS A 192 -4.68 -3.60 15.66
CA LYS A 192 -4.36 -4.89 16.29
C LYS A 192 -3.70 -4.73 17.64
N MET A 193 -2.74 -3.80 17.74
CA MET A 193 -2.05 -3.54 18.99
C MET A 193 -2.98 -2.93 20.04
N GLN A 194 -3.88 -2.01 19.69
CA GLN A 194 -4.82 -1.41 20.65
C GLN A 194 -5.95 -2.36 21.07
N SER A 195 -6.37 -3.28 20.20
CA SER A 195 -7.50 -4.17 20.45
C SER A 195 -7.12 -5.46 21.17
N ASP A 196 -5.94 -6.02 20.89
CA ASP A 196 -5.61 -7.40 21.28
C ASP A 196 -4.33 -7.51 22.13
N VAL A 197 -3.52 -6.44 22.23
CA VAL A 197 -2.21 -6.50 22.90
C VAL A 197 -2.07 -5.46 24.01
N TRP A 198 -2.19 -4.18 23.68
CA TRP A 198 -2.06 -3.09 24.63
C TRP A 198 -3.32 -2.95 25.48
N GLY A 199 -3.10 -2.72 26.76
CA GLY A 199 -4.14 -2.60 27.76
C GLY A 199 -3.53 -2.44 29.16
N SER A 200 -4.39 -2.10 30.11
CA SER A 200 -4.06 -2.13 31.54
C SER A 200 -4.35 -3.51 32.11
N ILE A 201 -3.50 -3.96 33.03
CA ILE A 201 -3.69 -5.20 33.79
C ILE A 201 -4.18 -4.80 35.18
N ASN A 202 -5.34 -5.32 35.60
CA ASN A 202 -5.79 -5.14 36.98
C ASN A 202 -5.09 -6.11 37.95
N ASP A 203 -5.27 -5.92 39.26
CA ASP A 203 -4.63 -6.75 40.31
C ASP A 203 -5.07 -8.23 40.26
N GLN A 204 -6.07 -8.57 39.44
CA GLN A 204 -6.58 -9.93 39.22
C GLN A 204 -6.06 -10.57 37.92
N GLY A 205 -5.19 -9.87 37.17
CA GLY A 205 -4.60 -10.38 35.92
C GLY A 205 -5.49 -10.24 34.68
N VAL A 206 -6.60 -9.52 34.76
CA VAL A 206 -7.51 -9.27 33.62
C VAL A 206 -7.00 -8.08 32.82
N VAL A 207 -6.84 -8.26 31.52
CA VAL A 207 -6.42 -7.22 30.56
C VAL A 207 -7.65 -6.51 30.01
N THR A 208 -7.68 -5.18 30.12
CA THR A 208 -8.69 -4.33 29.47
C THR A 208 -8.06 -3.60 28.29
N HIS A 209 -8.57 -3.86 27.08
CA HIS A 209 -8.08 -3.28 25.82
C HIS A 209 -8.64 -1.87 25.55
N ILE A 210 -7.93 -1.11 24.71
CA ILE A 210 -8.07 0.34 24.58
C ILE A 210 -9.31 0.78 23.76
N THR A 211 -9.92 -0.11 22.98
CA THR A 211 -10.97 0.29 22.02
C THR A 211 -12.36 -0.23 22.38
N GLY A 212 -13.22 0.69 22.83
CA GLY A 212 -14.68 0.63 22.74
C GLY A 212 -15.24 1.99 22.29
N GLY A 213 -15.46 2.19 20.98
CA GLY A 213 -16.15 3.40 20.47
C GLY A 213 -15.71 3.91 19.08
N ASN A 214 -16.64 4.56 18.38
CA ASN A 214 -16.63 4.89 16.95
C ASN A 214 -16.15 6.33 16.66
N PHE A 215 -15.19 6.50 15.74
CA PHE A 215 -14.48 7.76 15.40
C PHE A 215 -15.03 8.40 14.11
N ALA A 216 -16.35 8.59 14.02
CA ALA A 216 -17.03 9.08 12.82
C ALA A 216 -17.65 10.48 12.98
N GLN A 217 -17.07 11.35 13.81
CA GLN A 217 -17.56 12.72 13.93
C GLN A 217 -16.43 13.71 14.20
N LYS A 218 -15.99 14.36 13.10
CA LYS A 218 -15.40 15.71 12.95
C LYS A 218 -14.17 15.71 12.03
N LEU A 219 -14.39 15.97 10.74
CA LEU A 219 -13.38 16.66 9.92
C LEU A 219 -14.03 17.39 8.73
N ILE A 220 -14.83 18.40 9.04
CA ILE A 220 -15.18 19.44 8.06
C ILE A 220 -14.99 20.76 8.77
N GLU A 221 -13.89 21.45 8.43
CA GLU A 221 -13.77 22.91 8.27
C GLU A 221 -12.27 23.28 8.16
N SER A 222 -11.83 23.70 6.96
CA SER A 222 -11.10 24.96 6.75
C SER A 222 -10.67 25.12 5.29
N ILE A 223 -10.58 26.39 4.87
CA ILE A 223 -10.00 26.97 3.64
C ILE A 223 -11.01 27.49 2.62
N VAL A 224 -11.67 28.59 2.97
CA VAL A 224 -12.09 29.65 2.03
C VAL A 224 -11.85 30.99 2.71
N TRP A 225 -10.72 31.66 2.43
CA TRP A 225 -10.64 33.12 2.65
C TRP A 225 -9.49 33.87 1.93
N ALA A 226 -8.36 33.27 1.56
CA ALA A 226 -7.20 34.09 1.16
C ALA A 226 -6.87 34.09 -0.34
N HIS A 227 -7.74 34.63 -1.20
CA HIS A 227 -7.38 34.88 -2.62
C HIS A 227 -8.14 36.08 -3.21
N ASN A 228 -7.87 37.31 -2.76
CA ASN A 228 -8.07 38.49 -3.60
C ASN A 228 -7.42 39.74 -3.01
N LYS A 229 -6.17 40.00 -3.39
CA LYS A 229 -5.58 41.33 -3.60
C LYS A 229 -4.09 41.14 -3.84
N LEU A 230 -3.63 41.40 -5.06
CA LEU A 230 -2.44 42.19 -5.40
C LEU A 230 -2.08 41.94 -6.87
N LYS A 231 -2.19 43.00 -7.67
CA LYS A 231 -1.85 43.03 -9.10
C LYS A 231 -0.37 43.34 -9.25
N VAL A 232 0.49 42.34 -9.07
CA VAL A 232 1.92 42.45 -9.37
C VAL A 232 2.26 41.37 -10.38
N ALA A 233 2.44 41.77 -11.64
CA ALA A 233 2.94 40.87 -12.68
C ALA A 233 4.48 40.97 -12.70
N PRO A 234 5.21 39.84 -12.54
CA PRO A 234 6.67 39.84 -12.63
C PRO A 234 7.16 39.95 -14.09
N ALA A 235 8.40 40.42 -14.28
CA ALA A 235 9.04 40.58 -15.59
C ALA A 235 9.46 39.25 -16.24
N THR A 236 9.40 38.13 -15.51
CA THR A 236 9.58 36.78 -16.04
C THR A 236 8.25 36.22 -16.52
N GLN A 237 8.18 35.68 -17.75
CA GLN A 237 6.94 35.11 -18.26
C GLN A 237 6.45 33.96 -17.37
N PRO A 238 5.25 34.06 -16.78
CA PRO A 238 4.69 32.96 -16.00
C PRO A 238 4.39 31.80 -16.95
N ARG A 239 5.11 30.70 -16.77
CA ARG A 239 4.81 29.43 -17.43
C ARG A 239 4.14 28.51 -16.43
N ALA A 240 3.07 27.83 -16.86
CA ALA A 240 2.52 26.72 -16.10
C ALA A 240 3.59 25.63 -15.92
N LEU A 241 3.47 24.84 -14.84
CA LEU A 241 4.34 23.68 -14.63
C LEU A 241 4.28 22.75 -15.86
N SER A 242 5.43 22.18 -16.25
CA SER A 242 5.41 21.09 -17.23
C SER A 242 4.56 19.92 -16.72
N ILE A 243 4.02 19.09 -17.62
CA ILE A 243 3.17 17.94 -17.25
C ILE A 243 3.86 17.06 -16.20
N VAL A 244 5.16 16.80 -16.36
CA VAL A 244 5.91 15.99 -15.41
C VAL A 244 6.14 16.72 -14.09
N GLN A 245 6.38 18.03 -14.09
CA GLN A 245 6.45 18.82 -12.85
C GLN A 245 5.09 18.85 -12.14
N GLY A 246 3.98 18.98 -12.85
CA GLY A 246 2.63 18.89 -12.28
C GLY A 246 2.39 17.55 -11.59
N ARG A 247 2.80 16.43 -12.23
CA ARG A 247 2.75 15.09 -11.62
C ARG A 247 3.62 15.00 -10.35
N VAL A 248 4.85 15.51 -10.38
CA VAL A 248 5.73 15.57 -9.18
C VAL A 248 5.05 16.36 -8.05
N VAL A 249 4.59 17.58 -8.33
CA VAL A 249 3.97 18.45 -7.33
C VAL A 249 2.73 17.77 -6.74
N GLY A 250 1.89 17.15 -7.59
CA GLY A 250 0.70 16.42 -7.16
C GLY A 250 1.02 15.24 -6.24
N VAL A 251 1.95 14.36 -6.62
CA VAL A 251 2.32 13.21 -5.78
C VAL A 251 2.98 13.65 -4.48
N THR A 252 3.81 14.70 -4.49
CA THR A 252 4.43 15.24 -3.28
C THR A 252 3.38 15.73 -2.28
N HIS A 253 2.41 16.53 -2.73
CA HIS A 253 1.36 17.04 -1.83
C HIS A 253 0.41 15.94 -1.37
N TYR A 254 0.10 14.98 -2.24
CA TYR A 254 -0.72 13.82 -1.88
C TYR A 254 -0.07 13.00 -0.77
N LEU A 255 1.20 12.64 -0.93
CA LEU A 255 1.95 11.87 0.07
C LEU A 255 2.14 12.67 1.35
N LEU A 256 2.56 13.93 1.26
CA LEU A 256 2.76 14.78 2.43
C LEU A 256 1.45 14.93 3.22
N GLY A 257 0.35 15.25 2.55
CA GLY A 257 -0.96 15.40 3.18
C GLY A 257 -1.42 14.10 3.83
N GLY A 258 -1.41 12.99 3.09
CA GLY A 258 -1.84 11.68 3.59
C GLY A 258 -1.02 11.19 4.78
N ILE A 259 0.31 11.30 4.69
CA ILE A 259 1.23 10.91 5.78
C ILE A 259 1.04 11.83 6.99
N ALA A 260 0.98 13.15 6.80
CA ALA A 260 0.81 14.10 7.90
C ALA A 260 -0.54 13.92 8.62
N THR A 261 -1.62 13.68 7.89
CA THR A 261 -2.93 13.37 8.47
C THR A 261 -2.88 12.08 9.30
N THR A 262 -2.29 11.03 8.76
CA THR A 262 -2.16 9.74 9.47
C THR A 262 -1.26 9.86 10.70
N TRP A 263 -0.16 10.62 10.59
CA TRP A 263 0.74 10.93 11.69
C TRP A 263 0.03 11.68 12.82
N ALA A 264 -0.70 12.75 12.48
CA ALA A 264 -1.45 13.53 13.46
C ALA A 264 -2.51 12.68 14.17
N PHE A 265 -3.23 11.85 13.41
CA PHE A 265 -4.21 10.91 13.96
C PHE A 265 -3.58 9.91 14.93
N PHE A 266 -2.52 9.20 14.53
CA PHE A 266 -1.92 8.18 15.38
C PHE A 266 -1.28 8.77 16.63
N LEU A 267 -0.56 9.89 16.53
CA LEU A 267 0.02 10.54 17.71
C LEU A 267 -1.05 11.05 18.66
N ALA A 268 -2.05 11.78 18.16
CA ALA A 268 -3.13 12.29 19.02
C ALA A 268 -3.88 11.14 19.70
N ARG A 269 -4.16 10.06 18.96
CA ARG A 269 -4.83 8.87 19.49
C ARG A 269 -3.99 8.21 20.58
N ILE A 270 -2.75 7.84 20.27
CA ILE A 270 -1.93 7.03 21.20
C ILE A 270 -1.53 7.82 22.45
N ILE A 271 -1.31 9.14 22.36
CA ILE A 271 -1.03 9.98 23.53
C ILE A 271 -2.26 10.09 24.43
N ALA A 272 -3.47 10.13 23.86
CA ALA A 272 -4.70 10.26 24.63
C ALA A 272 -5.11 8.97 25.37
N VAL A 273 -4.70 7.79 24.87
CA VAL A 273 -5.18 6.50 25.37
C VAL A 273 -4.09 5.55 25.87
N GLY A 274 -2.82 5.86 25.62
CA GLY A 274 -1.66 5.05 25.97
C GLY A 274 -1.14 5.33 27.36
#